data_AF-A0A5C6C6N7-F1
#
_entry.id   AF-A0A5C6C6N7-F1
#
_cell.length_a   1.000
_cell.length_b   1.000
_cell.length_c   1.000
_cell.angle_alpha   90.00
_cell.angle_beta   90.00
_cell.angle_gamma   90.00
#
_symmetry.space_group_name_H-M   'P 1'
#
loop_
_entity.id
_entity.type
_entity.pdbx_description
1 polymer ?
#
loop_
_entity_poly.entity_id
_entity_poly.type
_entity_poly.pdbx_seq_one_letter_code
_entity_poly.pdbx_strand_id
1 'polypeptide(L)'
;MQRVLTIDGDPKSLAQWAYATGNSYGLIYNRLLAGWTDKDAVYGKQTGPKLTVDGVTHSVSEWAKITGTDYKTIYCRSYQGWNDKDAVYGKDQPKHALTINGVTRSIVEWAKISGQSYGLIHSRVRAGWNDEDAVCGKGRKLSVETLLGAK
;
A
#
# COMPACT_ATOMS: atom_id res chain seq x y z
N MET A 1 -3.08 -16.17 -37.37
CA MET A 1 -3.42 -14.99 -38.18
C MET A 1 -3.06 -13.74 -37.40
N GLN A 2 -2.27 -12.83 -37.95
CA GLN A 2 -2.00 -11.53 -37.30
C GLN A 2 -3.18 -10.60 -37.57
N ARG A 3 -3.81 -10.07 -36.49
CA ARG A 3 -4.86 -9.05 -36.59
C ARG A 3 -4.25 -7.75 -37.14
N VAL A 4 -4.86 -7.17 -38.17
CA VAL A 4 -4.50 -5.87 -38.74
C VAL A 4 -5.42 -4.82 -38.12
N LEU A 5 -4.84 -3.72 -37.63
CA LEU A 5 -5.56 -2.56 -37.10
C LEU A 5 -5.43 -1.42 -38.10
N THR A 6 -6.56 -0.84 -38.49
CA THR A 6 -6.60 0.31 -39.40
C THR A 6 -6.95 1.55 -38.59
N ILE A 7 -5.96 2.42 -38.37
CA ILE A 7 -6.16 3.67 -37.61
C ILE A 7 -5.91 4.84 -38.54
N ASP A 8 -6.87 5.75 -38.64
CA ASP A 8 -6.84 6.93 -39.51
C ASP A 8 -6.48 6.60 -40.99
N GLY A 9 -6.91 5.42 -41.48
CA GLY A 9 -6.69 4.96 -42.85
C GLY A 9 -5.38 4.21 -43.10
N ASP A 10 -4.55 4.01 -42.08
CA ASP A 10 -3.28 3.31 -42.19
C ASP A 10 -3.39 1.87 -41.62
N PRO A 11 -3.42 0.82 -42.46
CA PRO A 11 -3.52 -0.56 -42.02
C PRO A 11 -2.14 -1.07 -41.60
N LYS A 12 -1.98 -1.37 -40.31
CA LYS A 12 -0.76 -2.02 -39.79
C LYS A 12 -1.08 -3.19 -38.87
N SER A 13 -0.18 -4.16 -38.79
CA SER A 13 -0.24 -5.20 -37.77
C SER A 13 0.05 -4.63 -36.37
N LEU A 14 -0.35 -5.36 -35.31
CA LEU A 14 0.00 -4.99 -33.94
C LEU A 14 1.52 -4.80 -33.75
N ALA A 15 2.34 -5.65 -34.38
CA ALA A 15 3.80 -5.57 -34.27
C ALA A 15 4.36 -4.31 -34.93
N GLN A 16 3.79 -3.92 -36.08
CA GLN A 16 4.15 -2.68 -36.75
C GLN A 16 3.72 -1.45 -35.94
N TRP A 17 2.53 -1.47 -35.33
CA TRP A 17 2.09 -0.40 -34.44
C TRP A 17 2.95 -0.31 -33.17
N ALA A 18 3.28 -1.44 -32.56
CA ALA A 18 4.19 -1.51 -31.41
C ALA A 18 5.55 -0.87 -31.74
N TYR A 19 6.13 -1.26 -32.88
CA TYR A 19 7.39 -0.69 -33.36
C TYR A 19 7.29 0.83 -33.63
N ALA A 20 6.26 1.26 -34.36
CA ALA A 20 6.10 2.66 -34.75
C ALA A 20 5.85 3.61 -33.56
N THR A 21 5.16 3.14 -32.52
CA THR A 21 4.79 3.95 -31.35
C THR A 21 5.71 3.76 -30.14
N GLY A 22 6.64 2.81 -30.20
CA GLY A 22 7.48 2.42 -29.07
C GLY A 22 6.72 1.68 -27.95
N ASN A 23 5.44 1.35 -28.16
CA ASN A 23 4.67 0.53 -27.23
C ASN A 23 5.08 -0.95 -27.34
N SER A 24 4.90 -1.71 -26.27
CA SER A 24 5.06 -3.16 -26.37
C SER A 24 3.88 -3.80 -27.11
N TYR A 25 4.14 -4.85 -27.87
CA TYR A 25 3.10 -5.67 -28.50
C TYR A 25 2.06 -6.13 -27.46
N GLY A 26 2.52 -6.59 -26.30
CA GLY A 26 1.66 -7.08 -25.21
C GLY A 26 0.74 -5.99 -24.64
N LEU A 27 1.19 -4.74 -24.55
CA LEU A 27 0.36 -3.62 -24.08
C LEU A 27 -0.83 -3.38 -25.03
N ILE A 28 -0.57 -3.26 -26.33
CA ILE A 28 -1.61 -3.04 -27.34
C ILE A 28 -2.56 -4.24 -27.37
N TYR A 29 -2.02 -5.46 -27.35
CA TYR A 29 -2.80 -6.70 -27.35
C TYR A 29 -3.74 -6.80 -26.14
N ASN A 30 -3.25 -6.55 -24.93
CA ASN A 30 -4.07 -6.61 -23.72
C ASN A 30 -5.16 -5.54 -23.70
N ARG A 31 -4.90 -4.34 -24.25
CA ARG A 31 -5.92 -3.29 -24.38
C ARG A 31 -7.04 -3.70 -25.33
N LEU A 32 -6.71 -4.32 -26.46
CA LEU A 32 -7.71 -4.85 -27.39
C LEU A 32 -8.55 -5.97 -26.76
N LEU A 33 -7.92 -6.87 -25.99
CA LEU A 33 -8.64 -7.90 -25.23
C LEU A 33 -9.57 -7.29 -24.17
N ALA A 34 -9.19 -6.17 -23.59
CA ALA A 34 -10.00 -5.40 -22.66
C ALA A 34 -11.08 -4.53 -23.35
N GLY A 35 -11.26 -4.66 -24.67
CA GLY A 35 -12.31 -3.98 -25.42
C GLY A 35 -12.01 -2.53 -25.80
N TRP A 36 -10.75 -2.09 -25.71
CA TRP A 36 -10.36 -0.75 -26.16
C TRP A 36 -10.50 -0.64 -27.68
N THR A 37 -10.82 0.57 -28.16
CA THR A 37 -10.82 0.86 -29.61
C THR A 37 -9.42 0.69 -30.19
N ASP A 38 -9.30 0.43 -31.49
CA ASP A 38 -7.99 0.28 -32.15
C ASP A 38 -7.10 1.53 -31.92
N LYS A 39 -7.70 2.73 -31.98
CA LYS A 39 -7.00 4.01 -31.75
C LYS A 39 -6.54 4.15 -30.30
N ASP A 40 -7.39 3.85 -29.31
CA ASP A 40 -7.04 3.95 -27.90
C ASP A 40 -6.07 2.84 -27.46
N ALA A 41 -6.15 1.65 -28.06
CA ALA A 41 -5.23 0.57 -27.78
C ALA A 41 -3.78 0.97 -28.12
N VAL A 42 -3.59 1.69 -29.22
CA VAL A 42 -2.29 2.16 -29.71
C VAL A 42 -1.87 3.48 -29.04
N TYR A 43 -2.75 4.48 -29.00
CA TYR A 43 -2.38 5.84 -28.56
C TYR A 43 -2.87 6.22 -27.17
N GLY A 44 -3.82 5.46 -26.62
CA GLY A 44 -4.43 5.77 -25.34
C GLY A 44 -3.41 5.68 -24.19
N LYS A 45 -3.56 6.60 -23.22
CA LYS A 45 -2.88 6.52 -21.94
C LYS A 45 -3.81 5.87 -20.93
N GLN A 46 -3.32 4.85 -20.23
CA GLN A 46 -4.06 4.33 -19.08
C GLN A 46 -3.97 5.37 -17.97
N THR A 47 -5.08 6.03 -17.68
CA THR A 47 -5.18 6.81 -16.45
C THR A 47 -5.38 5.83 -15.30
N GLY A 48 -4.49 5.86 -14.31
CA GLY A 48 -4.69 5.11 -13.08
C GLY A 48 -5.98 5.52 -12.34
N PRO A 49 -6.30 4.86 -11.22
CA PRO A 49 -7.45 5.22 -10.40
C PRO A 49 -7.45 6.73 -10.09
N LYS A 50 -8.63 7.34 -10.09
CA LYS A 50 -8.83 8.71 -9.61
C LYS A 50 -9.41 8.65 -8.21
N LEU A 51 -8.86 9.42 -7.30
CA LEU A 51 -9.29 9.50 -5.90
C LEU A 51 -9.79 10.91 -5.64
N THR A 52 -10.91 11.00 -4.94
CA THR A 52 -11.55 12.25 -4.55
C THR A 52 -11.41 12.46 -3.05
N VAL A 53 -10.68 13.49 -2.65
CA VAL A 53 -10.47 13.83 -1.24
C VAL A 53 -10.91 15.26 -1.01
N ASP A 54 -11.79 15.46 -0.03
CA ASP A 54 -12.34 16.76 0.35
C ASP A 54 -12.86 17.60 -0.85
N GLY A 55 -13.49 16.92 -1.82
CA GLY A 55 -14.10 17.54 -3.01
C GLY A 55 -13.16 17.74 -4.20
N VAL A 56 -11.88 17.39 -4.08
CA VAL A 56 -10.89 17.51 -5.16
C VAL A 56 -10.55 16.12 -5.70
N THR A 57 -10.60 15.96 -7.03
CA THR A 57 -10.28 14.69 -7.70
C THR A 57 -8.94 14.78 -8.42
N HIS A 58 -8.02 13.88 -8.08
CA HIS A 58 -6.75 13.70 -8.77
C HIS A 58 -6.48 12.22 -9.07
N SER A 59 -5.61 11.96 -10.04
CA SER A 59 -5.04 10.62 -10.23
C SER A 59 -4.12 10.24 -9.05
N VAL A 60 -3.91 8.95 -8.83
CA VAL A 60 -2.95 8.46 -7.81
C VAL A 60 -1.56 9.10 -7.98
N SER A 61 -1.09 9.27 -9.22
CA SER A 61 0.22 9.89 -9.50
C SER A 61 0.29 11.36 -9.14
N GLU A 62 -0.81 12.09 -9.32
CA GLU A 62 -0.91 13.50 -8.91
C GLU A 62 -1.01 13.59 -7.39
N TRP A 63 -1.81 12.76 -6.74
CA TRP A 63 -1.87 12.69 -5.28
C TRP A 63 -0.50 12.36 -4.67
N ALA A 64 0.25 11.42 -5.24
CA ALA A 64 1.60 11.09 -4.80
C ALA A 64 2.55 12.31 -4.85
N LYS A 65 2.44 13.12 -5.90
CA LYS A 65 3.21 14.37 -6.03
C LYS A 65 2.76 15.44 -5.03
N ILE A 66 1.44 15.56 -4.81
CA ILE A 66 0.85 16.57 -3.92
C ILE A 66 1.20 16.28 -2.46
N THR A 67 1.09 15.01 -2.03
CA THR A 67 1.26 14.64 -0.62
C THR A 67 2.64 14.13 -0.26
N GLY A 68 3.50 13.85 -1.26
CA GLY A 68 4.79 13.20 -1.07
C GLY A 68 4.69 11.73 -0.66
N THR A 69 3.49 11.13 -0.67
CA THR A 69 3.31 9.70 -0.40
C THR A 69 3.64 8.89 -1.65
N ASP A 70 4.31 7.75 -1.50
CA ASP A 70 4.68 6.89 -2.63
C ASP A 70 3.45 6.45 -3.44
N TYR A 71 3.54 6.56 -4.77
CA TYR A 71 2.50 6.14 -5.71
C TYR A 71 2.00 4.71 -5.45
N LYS A 72 2.93 3.77 -5.23
CA LYS A 72 2.59 2.35 -4.97
C LYS A 72 1.82 2.22 -3.66
N THR A 73 2.15 3.00 -2.65
CA THR A 73 1.44 2.97 -1.37
C THR A 73 -0.02 3.40 -1.54
N ILE A 74 -0.27 4.53 -2.21
CA ILE A 74 -1.63 5.02 -2.47
C ILE A 74 -2.38 4.01 -3.36
N TYR A 75 -1.74 3.53 -4.43
CA TYR A 75 -2.32 2.55 -5.35
C TYR A 75 -2.74 1.27 -4.64
N CYS A 76 -1.85 0.68 -3.84
CA CYS A 76 -2.14 -0.55 -3.09
C CYS A 76 -3.30 -0.37 -2.11
N ARG A 77 -3.36 0.77 -1.41
CA ARG A 77 -4.47 1.07 -0.46
C ARG A 77 -5.80 1.21 -1.20
N SER A 78 -5.82 1.97 -2.29
CA SER A 78 -7.02 2.11 -3.14
C SER A 78 -7.46 0.76 -3.70
N TYR A 79 -6.53 -0.05 -4.21
CA TYR A 79 -6.82 -1.39 -4.72
C TYR A 79 -7.35 -2.35 -3.62
N GLN A 80 -6.93 -2.16 -2.37
CA GLN A 80 -7.46 -2.88 -1.20
C GLN A 80 -8.81 -2.33 -0.71
N GLY A 81 -9.43 -1.40 -1.43
CA GLY A 81 -10.75 -0.85 -1.09
C GLY A 81 -10.73 0.14 0.08
N TRP A 82 -9.58 0.76 0.37
CA TRP A 82 -9.54 1.87 1.31
C TRP A 82 -10.33 3.05 0.72
N ASN A 83 -10.98 3.85 1.56
CA ASN A 83 -11.58 5.09 1.08
C ASN A 83 -10.49 6.04 0.58
N ASP A 84 -10.86 6.95 -0.31
CA ASP A 84 -9.92 7.83 -1.03
C ASP A 84 -9.03 8.64 -0.09
N LYS A 85 -9.59 9.18 1.00
CA LYS A 85 -8.83 9.97 1.99
C LYS A 85 -7.76 9.14 2.69
N ASP A 86 -8.13 7.97 3.19
CA ASP A 86 -7.21 7.04 3.85
C ASP A 86 -6.21 6.44 2.87
N ALA A 87 -6.57 6.26 1.60
CA ALA A 87 -5.66 5.80 0.58
C ALA A 87 -4.55 6.82 0.33
N VAL A 88 -4.91 8.11 0.24
CA VAL A 88 -3.99 9.23 -0.01
C VAL A 88 -3.14 9.55 1.22
N TYR A 89 -3.75 9.73 2.39
CA TYR A 89 -3.05 10.20 3.59
C TYR A 89 -2.64 9.09 4.56
N GLY A 90 -3.15 7.87 4.39
CA GLY A 90 -3.03 6.81 5.39
C GLY A 90 -4.09 6.94 6.48
N LYS A 91 -4.20 5.90 7.32
CA LYS A 91 -5.00 5.96 8.54
C LYS A 91 -4.12 6.46 9.67
N ASP A 92 -4.63 7.36 10.48
CA ASP A 92 -4.12 7.58 11.84
C ASP A 92 -4.40 6.33 12.65
N GLN A 93 -3.53 5.34 12.54
CA GLN A 93 -3.60 4.20 13.44
C GLN A 93 -3.04 4.65 14.78
N PRO A 94 -3.80 4.48 15.88
CA PRO A 94 -3.22 4.67 17.20
C PRO A 94 -2.02 3.74 17.31
N LYS A 95 -0.84 4.32 17.51
CA LYS A 95 0.37 3.55 17.82
C LYS A 95 0.01 2.72 19.03
N HIS A 96 -0.07 1.39 18.87
CA HIS A 96 -0.43 0.51 19.97
C HIS A 96 0.58 0.74 21.10
N ALA A 97 0.07 1.34 22.16
CA ALA A 97 0.82 1.66 23.36
C ALA A 97 0.37 0.67 24.42
N LEU A 98 1.34 0.06 25.09
CA LEU A 98 1.11 -0.88 26.16
C LEU A 98 1.41 -0.17 27.47
N THR A 99 0.52 -0.31 28.43
CA THR A 99 0.65 0.24 29.78
C THR A 99 0.96 -0.87 30.75
N ILE A 100 2.15 -0.82 31.34
CA ILE A 100 2.62 -1.81 32.29
C ILE A 100 3.02 -1.07 33.56
N ASN A 101 2.42 -1.41 34.70
CA ASN A 101 2.61 -0.73 35.99
C ASN A 101 2.50 0.81 35.91
N GLY A 102 1.52 1.32 35.16
CA GLY A 102 1.28 2.76 35.01
C GLY A 102 2.22 3.49 34.04
N VAL A 103 3.15 2.79 33.40
CA VAL A 103 4.03 3.36 32.37
C VAL A 103 3.50 2.96 31.00
N THR A 104 3.07 3.94 30.20
CA THR A 104 2.60 3.72 28.82
C THR A 104 3.74 3.99 27.84
N ARG A 105 4.07 2.99 27.00
CA ARG A 105 5.07 3.12 25.93
C ARG A 105 4.62 2.37 24.68
N SER A 106 5.22 2.70 23.54
CA SER A 106 4.99 1.97 22.29
C SER A 106 5.54 0.54 22.37
N ILE A 107 5.00 -0.37 21.55
CA ILE A 107 5.54 -1.73 21.40
C ILE A 107 7.04 -1.71 21.04
N VAL A 108 7.50 -0.74 20.25
CA VAL A 108 8.92 -0.60 19.87
C VAL A 108 9.79 -0.29 21.08
N GLU A 109 9.35 0.59 21.97
CA GLU A 109 10.07 0.91 23.19
C GLU A 109 10.07 -0.27 24.16
N TRP A 110 8.93 -0.94 24.33
CA TRP A 110 8.87 -2.15 25.14
C TRP A 110 9.74 -3.29 24.60
N ALA A 111 9.82 -3.45 23.27
CA ALA A 111 10.72 -4.41 22.63
C ALA A 111 12.19 -4.11 22.99
N LYS A 112 12.59 -2.83 22.93
CA LYS A 112 13.96 -2.42 23.33
C LYS A 112 14.25 -2.69 24.81
N ILE A 113 13.30 -2.39 25.70
CA ILE A 113 13.48 -2.53 27.16
C ILE A 113 13.51 -4.00 27.59
N SER A 114 12.58 -4.80 27.06
CA SER A 114 12.44 -6.23 27.41
C SER A 114 13.40 -7.15 26.66
N GLY A 115 14.13 -6.62 25.68
CA GLY A 115 14.96 -7.41 24.77
C GLY A 115 14.16 -8.38 23.88
N GLN A 116 12.82 -8.28 23.85
CA GLN A 116 11.98 -9.06 22.96
C GLN A 116 11.90 -8.40 21.57
N SER A 117 11.60 -9.18 20.54
CA SER A 117 11.37 -8.61 19.22
C SER A 117 10.02 -7.89 19.14
N TYR A 118 9.97 -6.80 18.39
CA TYR A 118 8.72 -6.09 18.08
C TYR A 118 7.65 -7.05 17.56
N GLY A 119 8.02 -7.96 16.65
CA GLY A 119 7.09 -8.91 16.04
C GLY A 119 6.47 -9.89 17.05
N LEU A 120 7.21 -10.28 18.08
CA LEU A 120 6.71 -11.18 19.13
C LEU A 120 5.70 -10.48 20.04
N ILE A 121 6.00 -9.26 20.48
CA ILE A 121 5.07 -8.48 21.30
C ILE A 121 3.81 -8.16 20.48
N HIS A 122 3.99 -7.71 19.23
CA HIS A 122 2.88 -7.37 18.34
C HIS A 122 1.95 -8.57 18.06
N SER A 123 2.49 -9.77 17.85
CA SER A 123 1.67 -10.96 17.62
C SER A 123 0.87 -11.37 18.87
N ARG A 124 1.44 -11.20 20.07
CA ARG A 124 0.74 -11.45 21.34
C ARG A 124 -0.38 -10.46 21.60
N VAL A 125 -0.13 -9.17 21.38
CA VAL A 125 -1.17 -8.13 21.47
C VAL A 125 -2.32 -8.43 20.51
N ARG A 126 -2.00 -8.80 19.24
CA ARG A 126 -3.02 -9.19 18.26
C ARG A 126 -3.78 -10.47 18.65
N ALA A 127 -3.14 -11.36 19.42
CA ALA A 127 -3.76 -12.56 19.98
C ALA A 127 -4.57 -12.26 21.27
N GLY A 128 -4.72 -11.00 21.67
CA GLY A 128 -5.52 -10.58 22.82
C GLY A 128 -4.84 -10.79 24.17
N TRP A 129 -3.50 -10.85 24.20
CA TRP A 129 -2.76 -10.89 25.46
C TRP A 129 -2.85 -9.53 26.17
N ASN A 130 -2.86 -9.53 27.50
CA ASN A 130 -2.69 -8.30 28.27
C ASN A 130 -1.28 -7.71 28.06
N ASP A 131 -1.14 -6.43 28.39
CA ASP A 131 0.06 -5.65 28.12
C ASP A 131 1.31 -6.26 28.78
N GLU A 132 1.22 -6.66 30.06
CA GLU A 132 2.34 -7.30 30.76
C GLU A 132 2.76 -8.63 30.11
N ASP A 133 1.83 -9.53 29.88
CA ASP A 133 2.10 -10.85 29.30
C ASP A 133 2.60 -10.73 27.86
N ALA A 134 2.10 -9.75 27.10
CA ALA A 134 2.54 -9.49 25.75
C ALA A 134 4.04 -9.18 25.70
N VAL A 135 4.53 -8.38 26.65
CA VAL A 135 5.94 -7.99 26.75
C VAL A 135 6.79 -9.08 27.41
N CYS A 136 6.38 -9.60 28.56
CA CYS A 136 7.21 -10.49 29.39
C CYS A 136 7.10 -11.99 28.99
N GLY A 137 6.00 -12.40 28.38
CA GLY A 137 5.68 -13.80 28.09
C GLY A 137 5.05 -14.54 29.28
N LYS A 138 4.14 -15.47 28.98
CA LYS A 138 3.35 -16.21 29.96
C LYS A 138 4.25 -17.01 30.92
N GLY A 139 4.14 -16.75 32.22
CA GLY A 139 4.85 -17.51 33.26
C GLY A 139 6.32 -17.16 33.46
N ARG A 140 6.88 -16.14 32.77
CA ARG A 140 8.22 -15.64 33.08
C ARG A 140 8.16 -14.61 34.22
N LYS A 141 8.83 -14.90 35.33
CA LYS A 141 9.13 -13.91 36.40
C LYS A 141 10.23 -12.92 35.98
N LEU A 142 10.22 -12.41 34.75
CA LEU A 142 10.91 -11.14 34.49
C LEU A 142 10.01 -10.10 35.15
N SER A 143 10.29 -9.80 36.43
CA SER A 143 9.50 -8.81 37.15
C SER A 143 9.58 -7.51 36.38
N VAL A 144 8.45 -6.87 36.20
CA VAL A 144 8.34 -5.55 35.56
C VAL A 144 9.27 -4.54 36.24
N GLU A 145 9.55 -4.72 37.53
CA GLU A 145 10.55 -4.01 38.33
C GLU A 145 11.96 -4.07 37.72
N THR A 146 12.34 -5.23 37.18
CA THR A 146 13.64 -5.43 36.50
C THR A 146 13.69 -4.68 35.17
N LEU A 147 12.57 -4.56 34.46
CA LEU A 147 12.49 -3.87 33.17
C LEU A 147 12.44 -2.35 33.31
N LEU A 148 11.81 -1.84 34.38
CA LEU A 148 11.67 -0.42 34.65
C LEU A 148 12.79 0.16 35.54
N GLY A 149 13.72 -0.68 36.00
CA GLY A 149 14.88 -0.24 36.79
C GLY A 149 14.49 0.36 38.14
N ALA A 150 13.57 -0.29 38.87
CA ALA A 150 13.33 0.05 40.26
C ALA A 150 14.37 -0.65 41.16
N LYS A 151 15.12 0.15 41.93
CA LYS A 151 15.97 -0.32 43.03
C LYS A 151 15.16 -1.03 44.10
#